data_AF-A0A897NVF6-F1
#
_entry.id   AF-A0A897NVF6-F1
#
_cell.length_a   1.000
_cell.length_b   1.000
_cell.length_c   1.000
_cell.angle_alpha   90.00
_cell.angle_beta   90.00
_cell.angle_gamma   90.00
#
_symmetry.space_group_name_H-M   'P 1'
#
loop_
_entity.id
_entity.type
_entity.pdbx_description
1 polymer ?
#
loop_
_entity_poly.entity_id
_entity_poly.type
_entity_poly.pdbx_seq_one_letter_code
_entity_poly.pdbx_strand_id
1 'polypeptide(L)'
;MERTEGTFLVSESDSETAILTDVATSQVHPLGEQPDPPLEAGEVIAGMLVAEPPTTAIYTLDSIDDRRTIPVERSGESPTKQEQEIAADQPVGELTRQPRAGKGELHVLTVPDEQTDQAVQDVLDDPQTVARAARLGVDRVEIRAADGVLSVRYLPE
;
A
#
# COMPACT_ATOMS: atom_id res chain seq x y z
N MET A 1 2.06 0.53 30.16
CA MET A 1 2.20 -0.11 28.85
C MET A 1 1.71 0.89 27.83
N GLU A 2 2.56 1.22 26.87
CA GLU A 2 2.22 2.13 25.77
C GLU A 2 1.30 1.39 24.80
N ARG A 3 0.29 2.08 24.28
CA ARG A 3 -0.71 1.53 23.36
C ARG A 3 -0.76 2.38 22.09
N THR A 4 -0.78 1.71 20.95
CA THR A 4 -0.83 2.34 19.64
C THR A 4 -1.99 1.75 18.86
N GLU A 5 -3.03 2.55 18.65
CA GLU A 5 -4.16 2.22 17.78
C GLU A 5 -3.87 2.72 16.36
N GLY A 6 -4.16 1.92 15.34
CA GLY A 6 -3.89 2.32 13.97
C GLY A 6 -4.25 1.28 12.92
N THR A 7 -3.83 1.58 11.69
CA THR A 7 -3.85 0.64 10.57
C THR A 7 -2.42 0.36 10.17
N PHE A 8 -2.07 -0.90 10.07
CA PHE A 8 -0.71 -1.37 9.88
C PHE A 8 -0.62 -2.27 8.66
N LEU A 9 0.43 -2.10 7.87
CA LEU A 9 0.84 -3.04 6.84
C LEU A 9 1.82 -4.04 7.43
N VAL A 10 1.54 -5.33 7.28
CA VAL A 10 2.51 -6.40 7.54
C VAL A 10 3.59 -6.32 6.47
N SER A 11 4.70 -5.68 6.80
CA SER A 11 5.78 -5.41 5.84
C SER A 11 6.66 -6.63 5.65
N GLU A 12 6.90 -7.36 6.75
CA GLU A 12 7.63 -8.62 6.77
C GLU A 12 6.94 -9.56 7.75
N SER A 13 6.99 -10.86 7.47
CA SER A 13 6.42 -11.89 8.33
C SER A 13 7.17 -13.19 8.18
N ASP A 14 7.48 -13.84 9.29
CA ASP A 14 8.04 -15.19 9.35
C ASP A 14 7.23 -16.08 10.32
N SER A 15 7.72 -17.28 10.62
CA SER A 15 6.99 -18.24 11.48
C SER A 15 6.89 -17.82 12.96
N GLU A 16 7.72 -16.90 13.42
CA GLU A 16 7.85 -16.51 14.83
C GLU A 16 7.49 -15.04 15.07
N THR A 17 7.81 -14.15 14.13
CA THR A 17 7.69 -12.70 14.27
C THR A 17 7.13 -12.04 13.01
N ALA A 18 6.68 -10.78 13.15
CA ALA A 18 6.25 -9.96 12.03
C ALA A 18 6.65 -8.50 12.25
N ILE A 19 6.76 -7.74 11.16
CA ILE A 19 7.01 -6.30 11.17
C ILE A 19 5.75 -5.58 10.68
N LEU A 20 5.15 -4.80 11.57
CA LEU A 20 4.01 -3.94 11.24
C LEU A 20 4.48 -2.51 10.99
N THR A 21 4.07 -1.92 9.88
CA THR A 21 4.31 -0.50 9.57
C THR A 21 3.00 0.26 9.61
N ASP A 22 2.91 1.28 10.47
CA ASP A 22 1.76 2.18 10.52
C ASP A 22 1.65 2.95 9.19
N VAL A 23 0.51 2.80 8.50
CA VAL A 23 0.31 3.38 7.17
C VAL A 23 0.11 4.90 7.20
N ALA A 24 -0.22 5.47 8.37
CA ALA A 24 -0.39 6.90 8.57
C ALA A 24 0.92 7.60 8.91
N THR A 25 1.75 6.98 9.75
CA THR A 25 2.99 7.59 10.29
C THR A 25 4.29 7.03 9.70
N SER A 26 4.21 5.90 8.99
CA SER A 26 5.36 5.10 8.54
C SER A 26 6.23 4.58 9.69
N GLN A 27 5.72 4.57 10.92
CA GLN A 27 6.42 4.02 12.07
C GLN A 27 6.41 2.49 12.02
N VAL A 28 7.55 1.88 12.35
CA VAL A 28 7.74 0.43 12.37
C VAL A 28 7.56 -0.13 13.78
N HIS A 29 6.79 -1.20 13.89
CA HIS A 29 6.43 -1.90 15.12
C HIS A 29 6.72 -3.40 14.94
N PRO A 30 7.90 -3.88 15.34
CA PRO A 30 8.19 -5.31 15.31
C PRO A 30 7.39 -6.04 16.38
N LEU A 31 6.73 -7.12 15.98
CA LEU A 31 6.02 -8.03 16.89
C LEU A 31 6.99 -9.04 17.48
N GLY A 32 6.92 -9.23 18.80
CA GLY A 32 7.73 -10.23 19.51
C GLY A 32 7.28 -11.67 19.22
N GLU A 33 6.01 -11.84 18.88
CA GLU A 33 5.38 -13.12 18.56
C GLU A 33 4.28 -12.95 17.50
N GLN A 34 4.06 -14.00 16.70
CA GLN A 34 2.93 -14.09 15.78
C GLN A 34 1.60 -14.28 16.53
N PRO A 35 0.53 -13.56 16.14
CA PRO A 35 -0.83 -13.90 16.57
C PRO A 35 -1.29 -15.24 15.96
N ASP A 36 -2.34 -15.83 16.51
CA ASP A 36 -3.01 -17.01 15.93
C ASP A 36 -4.38 -16.60 15.34
N PRO A 37 -4.60 -16.67 14.01
CA PRO A 37 -3.69 -17.19 12.99
C PRO A 37 -2.55 -16.22 12.58
N PRO A 38 -1.38 -16.74 12.16
CA PRO A 38 -0.23 -15.92 11.77
C PRO A 38 -0.56 -14.88 10.71
N LEU A 39 0.15 -13.75 10.76
CA LEU A 39 0.06 -12.70 9.75
C LEU A 39 0.90 -13.05 8.53
N GLU A 40 0.48 -12.60 7.36
CA GLU A 40 1.20 -12.75 6.10
C GLU A 40 1.69 -11.39 5.60
N ALA A 41 2.87 -11.36 4.98
CA ALA A 41 3.38 -10.13 4.38
C ALA A 41 2.42 -9.61 3.30
N GLY A 42 2.15 -8.31 3.31
CA GLY A 42 1.17 -7.66 2.43
C GLY A 42 -0.23 -7.54 3.03
N GLU A 43 -0.51 -8.16 4.19
CA GLU A 43 -1.79 -7.96 4.87
C GLU A 43 -1.88 -6.59 5.55
N VAL A 44 -3.11 -6.09 5.65
CA VAL A 44 -3.45 -4.84 6.32
C VAL A 44 -4.28 -5.16 7.56
N ILE A 45 -3.82 -4.68 8.71
CA ILE A 45 -4.43 -4.92 10.02
C ILE A 45 -4.86 -3.58 10.62
N ALA A 46 -6.13 -3.45 10.97
CA ALA A 46 -6.60 -2.38 11.86
C ALA A 46 -6.73 -2.95 13.27
N GLY A 47 -6.19 -2.25 14.27
CA GLY A 47 -6.25 -2.73 15.64
C GLY A 47 -5.34 -1.98 16.60
N MET A 48 -4.99 -2.66 17.70
CA MET A 48 -4.22 -2.09 18.80
C MET A 48 -2.95 -2.87 19.09
N LEU A 49 -1.82 -2.17 19.14
CA LEU A 49 -0.52 -2.68 19.57
C LEU A 49 -0.21 -2.24 20.99
N VAL A 50 0.50 -3.10 21.74
CA VAL A 50 0.96 -2.81 23.09
C VAL A 50 2.45 -3.08 23.18
N ALA A 51 3.22 -2.10 23.69
CA ALA A 51 4.66 -2.27 23.87
C ALA A 51 4.99 -3.17 25.07
N GLU A 52 5.93 -4.11 24.88
CA GLU A 52 6.34 -5.09 25.88
C GLU A 52 7.33 -4.51 26.91
N PRO A 53 7.14 -4.71 28.23
CA PRO A 53 8.13 -4.33 29.23
C PRO A 53 9.34 -5.28 29.28
N PRO A 54 10.55 -4.81 29.67
CA PRO A 54 10.92 -3.43 29.98
C PRO A 54 11.33 -2.60 28.76
N THR A 55 11.30 -3.17 27.56
CA THR A 55 11.83 -2.58 26.32
C THR A 55 10.70 -2.13 25.39
N THR A 56 10.46 -0.83 25.27
CA THR A 56 9.42 -0.24 24.39
C THR A 56 9.70 -0.36 22.87
N ALA A 57 10.49 -1.34 22.45
CA ALA A 57 10.85 -1.57 21.05
C ALA A 57 10.14 -2.78 20.44
N ILE A 58 9.62 -3.69 21.26
CA ILE A 58 8.87 -4.88 20.84
C ILE A 58 7.40 -4.70 21.21
N TYR A 59 6.52 -5.14 20.31
CA TYR A 59 5.09 -4.99 20.46
C TYR A 59 4.39 -6.34 20.42
N THR A 60 3.20 -6.39 21.01
CA THR A 60 2.23 -7.48 20.84
C THR A 60 0.96 -6.90 20.23
N LEU A 61 0.27 -7.69 19.41
CA LEU A 61 -1.04 -7.34 18.86
C LEU A 61 -2.13 -7.69 19.88
N ASP A 62 -2.69 -6.67 20.52
CA ASP A 62 -3.68 -6.82 21.62
C ASP A 62 -5.10 -7.03 21.09
N SER A 63 -5.42 -6.41 19.96
CA SER A 63 -6.70 -6.62 19.27
C SER A 63 -6.58 -6.39 17.77
N ILE A 64 -7.42 -7.11 17.02
CA ILE A 64 -7.62 -6.97 15.58
C ILE A 64 -9.08 -6.59 15.37
N ASP A 65 -9.31 -5.38 14.89
CA ASP A 65 -10.64 -4.89 14.51
C ASP A 65 -10.98 -5.26 13.07
N ASP A 66 -9.99 -5.24 12.18
CA ASP A 66 -10.11 -5.63 10.78
C ASP A 66 -8.80 -6.24 10.26
N ARG A 67 -8.92 -7.26 9.40
CA ARG A 67 -7.80 -7.92 8.71
C ARG A 67 -8.19 -8.16 7.26
N ARG A 68 -7.41 -7.63 6.33
CA ARG A 68 -7.70 -7.73 4.89
C ARG A 68 -6.44 -7.70 4.03
N THR A 69 -6.58 -8.23 2.82
CA THR A 69 -5.59 -8.11 1.75
C THR A 69 -6.15 -7.16 0.69
N ILE A 70 -5.34 -6.20 0.25
CA ILE A 70 -5.73 -5.27 -0.82
C ILE A 70 -5.07 -5.77 -2.12
N PRO A 71 -5.82 -6.29 -3.09
CA PRO A 71 -5.25 -6.72 -4.36
C PRO A 71 -4.68 -5.52 -5.12
N VAL A 72 -3.49 -5.73 -5.69
CA VAL A 72 -2.83 -4.82 -6.62
C VAL A 72 -2.70 -5.57 -7.95
N GLU A 73 -3.39 -5.11 -8.99
CA GLU A 73 -3.51 -5.86 -10.24
C GLU A 73 -3.24 -4.97 -11.46
N ARG A 74 -2.58 -5.54 -12.47
CA ARG A 74 -2.49 -4.93 -13.80
C ARG A 74 -3.77 -5.21 -14.58
N SER A 75 -4.45 -4.15 -15.01
CA SER A 75 -5.55 -4.25 -15.96
C SER A 75 -5.03 -4.37 -17.39
N GLY A 76 -5.74 -5.14 -18.22
CA GLY A 76 -5.52 -5.20 -19.66
C GLY A 76 -6.03 -3.97 -20.42
N GLU A 77 -6.71 -3.05 -19.73
CA GLU A 77 -7.14 -1.78 -20.31
C GLU A 77 -6.00 -0.76 -20.37
N SER A 78 -5.93 -0.02 -21.47
CA SER A 78 -5.04 1.12 -21.59
C SER A 78 -5.45 2.27 -20.65
N PRO A 79 -4.51 3.16 -20.28
CA PRO A 79 -4.82 4.41 -19.61
C PRO A 79 -5.91 5.19 -20.37
N THR A 80 -6.85 5.76 -19.62
CA THR A 80 -7.94 6.59 -20.13
C THR A 80 -7.40 7.89 -20.75
N LYS A 81 -8.26 8.58 -21.51
CA LYS A 81 -7.92 9.87 -22.13
C LYS A 81 -7.39 10.89 -21.12
N GLN A 82 -8.02 10.96 -19.94
CA GLN A 82 -7.58 11.87 -18.86
C GLN A 82 -6.15 11.55 -18.40
N GLU A 83 -5.83 10.28 -18.20
CA GLU A 83 -4.51 9.84 -17.74
C GLU A 83 -3.44 10.12 -18.80
N GLN A 84 -3.77 9.91 -20.08
CA GLN A 84 -2.89 10.26 -21.20
C GLN A 84 -2.66 11.78 -21.31
N GLU A 85 -3.70 12.59 -21.12
CA GLU A 85 -3.59 14.06 -21.13
C GLU A 85 -2.69 14.56 -19.99
N ILE A 86 -2.87 14.01 -18.77
CA ILE A 86 -2.00 14.33 -17.63
C ILE A 86 -0.54 13.96 -17.93
N ALA A 87 -0.30 12.77 -18.48
CA ALA A 87 1.04 12.31 -18.81
C ALA A 87 1.73 13.15 -19.89
N ALA A 88 0.97 13.67 -20.87
CA ALA A 88 1.48 14.55 -21.92
C ALA A 88 1.86 15.95 -21.41
N ASP A 89 1.23 16.39 -20.32
CA ASP A 89 1.47 17.70 -19.70
C ASP A 89 2.60 17.67 -18.65
N GLN A 90 3.24 16.52 -18.41
CA GLN A 90 4.34 16.35 -17.45
C GLN A 90 5.57 15.71 -18.09
N PRO A 91 6.81 16.06 -17.66
CA PRO A 91 8.01 15.42 -18.19
C PRO A 91 8.13 13.95 -17.73
N VAL A 92 8.94 13.18 -18.48
CA VAL A 92 9.31 11.81 -18.11
C VAL A 92 10.01 11.80 -16.74
N GLY A 93 9.62 10.86 -15.88
CA GLY A 93 10.05 10.73 -14.50
C GLY A 93 9.11 11.39 -13.49
N GLU A 94 8.11 12.16 -13.94
CA GLU A 94 7.18 12.83 -13.04
C GLU A 94 6.01 11.95 -12.60
N LEU A 95 5.47 12.30 -11.44
CA LEU A 95 4.30 11.71 -10.81
C LEU A 95 3.26 12.79 -10.49
N THR A 96 2.12 12.73 -11.17
CA THR A 96 0.95 13.52 -10.79
C THR A 96 0.01 12.69 -9.93
N ARG A 97 -0.48 13.28 -8.82
CA ARG A 97 -1.48 12.66 -7.93
C ARG A 97 -2.75 13.51 -7.93
N GLN A 98 -3.90 12.88 -8.13
CA GLN A 98 -5.20 13.55 -8.12
C GLN A 98 -6.19 12.81 -7.22
N PRO A 99 -6.91 13.52 -6.34
CA PRO A 99 -8.03 12.92 -5.63
C PRO A 99 -9.15 12.58 -6.61
N ARG A 100 -9.86 11.48 -6.34
CA ARG A 100 -11.08 11.13 -7.08
C ARG A 100 -12.30 11.69 -6.35
N ALA A 101 -13.40 11.87 -7.08
CA ALA A 101 -14.68 12.16 -6.43
C ALA A 101 -15.07 10.94 -5.57
N GLY A 102 -15.14 11.13 -4.25
CA GLY A 102 -15.36 10.04 -3.29
C GLY A 102 -14.06 9.54 -2.65
N LYS A 103 -14.03 8.26 -2.24
CA LYS A 103 -12.82 7.61 -1.75
C LYS A 103 -11.93 7.22 -2.93
N GLY A 104 -10.61 7.36 -2.75
CA GLY A 104 -9.62 6.95 -3.73
C GLY A 104 -8.79 8.08 -4.33
N GLU A 105 -7.80 7.68 -5.10
CA GLU A 105 -6.76 8.54 -5.65
C GLU A 105 -6.36 8.00 -7.03
N LEU A 106 -5.91 8.87 -7.92
CA LEU A 106 -5.30 8.54 -9.20
C LEU A 106 -3.87 9.04 -9.21
N HIS A 107 -2.94 8.16 -9.54
CA HIS A 107 -1.54 8.50 -9.81
C HIS A 107 -1.26 8.30 -11.28
N VAL A 108 -0.62 9.28 -11.91
CA VAL A 108 -0.16 9.19 -13.30
C VAL A 108 1.36 9.39 -13.32
N LEU A 109 2.06 8.34 -13.72
CA LEU A 109 3.51 8.32 -13.90
C LEU A 109 3.82 8.37 -15.40
N THR A 110 4.76 9.23 -15.78
CA THR A 110 5.31 9.24 -17.14
C THR A 110 6.69 8.61 -17.10
N VAL A 111 6.91 7.53 -17.83
CA VAL A 111 8.17 6.79 -17.90
C VAL A 111 8.61 6.67 -19.36
N PRO A 112 9.90 6.38 -19.64
CA PRO A 112 10.29 6.01 -21.00
C PRO A 112 9.49 4.81 -21.49
N ASP A 113 9.04 4.83 -22.76
CA ASP A 113 8.16 3.80 -23.34
C ASP A 113 8.73 2.40 -23.12
N GLU A 114 10.04 2.23 -23.31
CA GLU A 114 10.76 0.97 -23.13
C GLU A 114 10.81 0.46 -21.68
N GLN A 115 10.48 1.31 -20.71
CA GLN A 115 10.43 0.98 -19.27
C GLN A 115 9.01 0.78 -18.74
N THR A 116 7.98 0.88 -19.58
CA THR A 116 6.57 0.79 -19.16
C THR A 116 6.29 -0.50 -18.37
N ASP A 117 6.71 -1.66 -18.88
CA ASP A 117 6.45 -2.94 -18.22
C ASP A 117 7.25 -3.10 -16.92
N GLN A 118 8.48 -2.57 -16.86
CA GLN A 118 9.28 -2.56 -15.63
C GLN A 118 8.61 -1.69 -14.57
N ALA A 119 8.16 -0.49 -14.93
CA ALA A 119 7.46 0.40 -14.02
C ALA A 119 6.15 -0.21 -13.48
N VAL A 120 5.45 -1.02 -14.29
CA VAL A 120 4.30 -1.80 -13.80
C VAL A 120 4.73 -2.80 -12.73
N GLN A 121 5.80 -3.58 -12.97
CA GLN A 121 6.29 -4.55 -11.99
C GLN A 121 6.74 -3.86 -10.70
N ASP A 122 7.47 -2.75 -10.82
CA ASP A 122 7.93 -1.98 -9.66
C ASP A 122 6.75 -1.55 -8.77
N VAL A 123 5.62 -1.12 -9.34
CA VAL A 123 4.43 -0.74 -8.57
C VAL A 123 3.68 -1.95 -8.01
N LEU A 124 3.62 -3.07 -8.74
CA LEU A 124 3.00 -4.31 -8.27
C LEU A 124 3.72 -4.87 -7.04
N ASP A 125 5.04 -4.81 -7.05
CA ASP A 125 5.90 -5.37 -6.02
C ASP A 125 6.17 -4.37 -4.87
N ASP A 126 5.77 -3.11 -4.99
CA ASP A 126 5.99 -2.07 -3.98
C ASP A 126 4.97 -2.17 -2.82
N PRO A 127 5.40 -2.52 -1.59
CA PRO A 127 4.50 -2.54 -0.43
C PRO A 127 3.88 -1.17 -0.11
N GLN A 128 4.51 -0.07 -0.54
CA GLN A 128 3.96 1.27 -0.37
C GLN A 128 2.67 1.48 -1.18
N THR A 129 2.47 0.74 -2.27
CA THR A 129 1.20 0.73 -3.01
C THR A 129 0.07 0.24 -2.10
N VAL A 130 0.29 -0.86 -1.38
CA VAL A 130 -0.68 -1.40 -0.41
C VAL A 130 -0.84 -0.48 0.79
N ALA A 131 0.25 0.03 1.37
CA ALA A 131 0.20 0.97 2.51
C ALA A 131 -0.64 2.21 2.17
N ARG A 132 -0.47 2.74 0.96
CA ARG A 132 -1.26 3.88 0.48
C ARG A 132 -2.73 3.52 0.32
N ALA A 133 -3.03 2.37 -0.26
CA ALA A 133 -4.40 1.90 -0.41
C ALA A 133 -5.10 1.74 0.96
N ALA A 134 -4.40 1.16 1.93
CA ALA A 134 -4.85 1.04 3.31
C ALA A 134 -5.13 2.41 3.96
N ARG A 135 -4.20 3.36 3.80
CA ARG A 135 -4.36 4.73 4.31
C ARG A 135 -5.55 5.47 3.69
N LEU A 136 -5.80 5.26 2.40
CA LEU A 136 -6.96 5.82 1.70
C LEU A 136 -8.27 5.12 2.07
N GLY A 137 -8.21 3.98 2.75
CA GLY A 137 -9.37 3.17 3.10
C GLY A 137 -10.10 2.64 1.86
N VAL A 138 -9.34 2.30 0.82
CA VAL A 138 -9.84 1.66 -0.41
C VAL A 138 -9.59 0.16 -0.38
N ASP A 139 -10.19 -0.56 -1.32
CA ASP A 139 -10.29 -2.02 -1.26
C ASP A 139 -9.52 -2.71 -2.39
N ARG A 140 -9.13 -1.98 -3.45
CA ARG A 140 -8.24 -2.50 -4.50
C ARG A 140 -7.41 -1.41 -5.16
N VAL A 141 -6.33 -1.84 -5.80
CA VAL A 141 -5.49 -1.02 -6.66
C VAL A 141 -5.44 -1.62 -8.06
N GLU A 142 -5.71 -0.79 -9.06
CA GLU A 142 -5.65 -1.16 -10.47
C GLU A 142 -4.56 -0.36 -11.19
N ILE A 143 -3.69 -1.04 -11.91
CA ILE A 143 -2.62 -0.44 -12.72
C ILE A 143 -2.99 -0.57 -14.19
N ARG A 144 -3.07 0.57 -14.90
CA ARG A 144 -3.20 0.62 -16.36
C ARG A 144 -1.91 1.16 -16.96
N ALA A 145 -1.47 0.60 -18.07
CA ALA A 145 -0.20 0.97 -18.67
C ALA A 145 -0.25 0.88 -20.19
N ALA A 146 0.25 1.90 -20.88
CA ALA A 146 0.52 1.88 -22.32
C ALA A 146 1.47 3.02 -22.69
N ASP A 147 2.40 2.77 -23.61
CA ASP A 147 3.21 3.80 -24.29
C ASP A 147 3.81 4.87 -23.35
N GLY A 148 4.55 4.42 -22.32
CA GLY A 148 5.20 5.32 -21.35
C GLY A 148 4.28 5.94 -20.31
N VAL A 149 2.98 5.64 -20.34
CA VAL A 149 1.99 6.13 -19.38
C VAL A 149 1.59 5.02 -18.42
N LEU A 150 1.78 5.26 -17.13
CA LEU A 150 1.33 4.39 -16.05
C LEU A 150 0.27 5.10 -15.21
N SER A 151 -0.88 4.48 -15.02
CA SER A 151 -1.96 4.97 -14.18
C SER A 151 -2.22 3.99 -13.04
N VAL A 152 -2.00 4.41 -11.80
CA VAL A 152 -2.30 3.63 -10.60
C VAL A 152 -3.56 4.20 -9.94
N ARG A 153 -4.59 3.36 -9.84
CA ARG A 153 -5.94 3.74 -9.44
C ARG A 153 -6.28 3.07 -8.13
N TYR A 154 -6.47 3.87 -7.09
CA TYR A 154 -6.91 3.43 -5.77
C TYR A 154 -8.43 3.51 -5.74
N LEU A 155 -9.11 2.37 -5.71
CA LEU A 155 -10.55 2.26 -5.95
C LEU A 155 -11.29 1.71 -4.73
N PRO A 156 -12.42 2.33 -4.32
CA PRO A 156 -13.34 1.70 -3.39
C PRO A 156 -13.96 0.44 -4.04
N GLU A 157 -14.62 -0.41 -3.23
CA GLU A 157 -15.39 -1.58 -3.71
C GLU A 157 -16.16 -1.35 -5.03
#